data_AF-A0A970H1Q6-F1
#
_entry.id   AF-A0A970H1Q6-F1
#
_cell.length_a   1.000
_cell.length_b   1.000
_cell.length_c   1.000
_cell.angle_alpha   90.00
_cell.angle_beta   90.00
_cell.angle_gamma   90.00
#
_symmetry.space_group_name_H-M   'P 1'
#
loop_
_entity.id
_entity.type
_entity.pdbx_description
1 polymer ?
#
loop_
_entity_poly.entity_id
_entity_poly.type
_entity_poly.pdbx_seq_one_letter_code
_entity_poly.pdbx_strand_id
1 'polypeptide(L)'
;MNAKYVNAVPLYCLEQEFKRHDVHISRQVMANWMILCAEIYLSLLWDRLHFELKKCSVIQADETPVLVNKDGRSAGSKSCMWVYRTGKMYEAPPIVLYEYQKTRNTSHPW
;
A
#
# COMPACT_ATOMS: atom_id res chain seq x y z
N MET A 1 7.54 12.09 3.26
CA MET A 1 7.13 10.94 2.42
C MET A 1 8.29 10.36 1.61
N ASN A 2 9.12 11.20 0.96
CA ASN A 2 10.24 10.76 0.11
C ASN A 2 11.18 9.73 0.80
N ALA A 3 11.66 9.99 2.02
CA ALA A 3 12.58 9.06 2.68
C ALA A 3 12.02 7.64 2.84
N LYS A 4 10.72 7.50 3.18
CA LYS A 4 10.08 6.18 3.37
C LYS A 4 9.78 5.47 2.05
N TYR A 5 9.24 6.18 1.08
CA TYR A 5 8.65 5.57 -0.13
C TYR A 5 9.54 5.66 -1.38
N VAL A 6 10.43 6.65 -1.46
CA VAL A 6 11.40 6.81 -2.57
C VAL A 6 12.74 6.19 -2.18
N ASN A 7 13.25 6.52 -0.98
CA ASN A 7 14.55 6.02 -0.52
C ASN A 7 14.45 4.70 0.27
N ALA A 8 13.25 4.13 0.38
CA ALA A 8 12.98 2.88 1.10
C ALA A 8 13.49 2.84 2.56
N VAL A 9 13.64 3.99 3.23
CA VAL A 9 14.17 4.06 4.61
C VAL A 9 13.14 3.49 5.59
N PRO A 10 13.50 2.50 6.42
CA PRO A 10 12.61 1.97 7.46
C PRO A 10 12.25 3.03 8.51
N LEU A 11 11.04 2.94 9.09
CA LEU A 11 10.59 3.90 10.12
C LEU A 11 11.48 3.89 11.37
N TYR A 12 12.13 2.77 11.69
CA TYR A 12 13.07 2.71 12.82
C TYR A 12 14.35 3.50 12.56
N CYS A 13 14.83 3.55 11.31
CA CYS A 13 15.96 4.40 10.95
C CYS A 13 15.56 5.87 11.06
N LEU A 14 14.37 6.24 10.58
CA LEU A 14 13.87 7.61 10.72
C LEU A 14 13.71 8.04 12.18
N GLU A 15 13.19 7.15 13.03
CA GLU A 15 13.10 7.38 14.49
C GLU A 15 14.48 7.65 15.11
N GLN A 16 15.50 6.88 14.71
CA GLN A 16 16.87 7.07 15.18
C GLN A 16 17.46 8.41 14.69
N GLU A 17 17.22 8.80 13.43
CA GLU A 17 17.69 10.08 12.90
C GLU A 17 17.01 11.26 13.60
N PHE A 18 15.69 11.22 13.82
CA PHE A 18 15.00 12.26 14.58
C PHE A 18 15.55 12.38 16.00
N LYS A 19 15.82 11.23 16.65
CA LYS A 19 16.42 11.21 17.99
C LYS A 19 17.81 11.87 18.03
N ARG A 20 18.62 11.75 16.97
CA ARG A 20 19.92 12.45 16.87
C ARG A 20 19.78 13.96 16.79
N HIS A 21 18.62 14.45 16.38
CA HIS A 21 18.28 15.87 16.32
C HIS A 21 17.41 16.31 17.51
N ASP A 22 17.42 15.56 18.62
CA ASP A 22 16.62 15.80 19.84
C ASP A 22 15.09 15.79 19.63
N VAL A 23 14.63 15.26 18.49
CA VAL A 23 13.21 15.13 18.15
C VAL A 23 12.72 13.73 18.50
N HIS A 24 11.80 13.64 19.46
CA HIS A 24 11.31 12.37 20.02
C HIS A 24 9.99 11.94 19.36
N ILE A 25 10.06 11.42 18.15
CA ILE A 25 8.89 10.89 17.42
C ILE A 25 9.01 9.37 17.31
N SER A 26 8.04 8.66 17.86
CA SER A 26 8.05 7.19 17.82
C SER A 26 7.67 6.65 16.44
N ARG A 27 8.14 5.43 16.13
CA ARG A 27 7.71 4.67 14.94
C ARG A 27 6.19 4.58 14.80
N GLN A 28 5.49 4.37 15.91
CA GLN A 28 4.04 4.19 15.92
C GLN A 28 3.33 5.49 15.50
N VAL A 29 3.79 6.64 16.01
CA VAL A 29 3.25 7.95 15.64
C VAL A 29 3.42 8.21 14.15
N MET A 30 4.63 7.98 13.61
CA MET A 30 4.88 8.14 12.17
C MET A 30 4.02 7.21 11.32
N ALA A 31 3.88 5.94 11.72
CA ALA A 31 3.05 4.98 11.00
C ALA A 31 1.57 5.42 10.99
N ASN A 32 1.04 5.87 12.13
CA ASN A 32 -0.33 6.36 12.24
C ASN A 32 -0.57 7.58 11.34
N TRP A 33 0.36 8.53 11.30
CA TRP A 33 0.26 9.68 10.40
C TRP A 33 0.27 9.28 8.92
N MET A 34 1.09 8.29 8.54
CA MET A 34 1.11 7.79 7.17
C MET A 34 -0.22 7.12 6.78
N ILE A 35 -0.78 6.30 7.68
CA ILE A 35 -2.08 5.64 7.47
C ILE A 35 -3.17 6.70 7.32
N LEU A 36 -3.25 7.65 8.25
CA LEU A 36 -4.25 8.72 8.23
C LEU A 36 -4.18 9.55 6.94
N CYS A 37 -2.97 9.92 6.50
CA CYS A 37 -2.79 10.63 5.24
C CYS A 37 -3.28 9.81 4.03
N ALA A 38 -3.03 8.50 4.02
CA ALA A 38 -3.51 7.62 2.96
C ALA A 38 -5.04 7.52 2.97
N GLU A 39 -5.64 7.33 4.15
CA GLU A 39 -7.09 7.20 4.31
C GLU A 39 -7.86 8.48 3.97
N ILE A 40 -7.33 9.66 4.29
CA ILE A 40 -8.01 10.93 4.03
C ILE A 40 -7.82 11.39 2.58
N TYR A 41 -6.59 11.35 2.08
CA TYR A 41 -6.25 12.01 0.81
C TYR A 41 -6.12 11.03 -0.36
N LEU A 42 -5.62 9.83 -0.13
CA LEU A 42 -5.33 8.87 -1.20
C LEU A 42 -6.49 7.92 -1.47
N SER A 43 -7.40 7.71 -0.51
CA SER A 43 -8.61 6.88 -0.69
C SER A 43 -9.46 7.36 -1.87
N LEU A 44 -9.76 8.66 -1.94
CA LEU A 44 -10.55 9.26 -3.02
C LEU A 44 -9.90 9.06 -4.40
N LEU A 45 -8.57 9.17 -4.46
CA LEU A 45 -7.81 8.91 -5.68
C LEU A 45 -7.85 7.42 -6.02
N TRP A 46 -7.66 6.55 -5.03
CA TRP A 46 -7.71 5.10 -5.20
C TRP A 46 -9.08 4.66 -5.75
N ASP A 47 -10.18 5.15 -5.17
CA ASP A 47 -11.54 4.85 -5.63
C ASP A 47 -11.77 5.30 -7.07
N ARG A 48 -11.31 6.52 -7.40
CA ARG A 48 -11.43 7.07 -8.75
C ARG A 48 -10.65 6.25 -9.77
N LEU A 49 -9.41 5.89 -9.45
CA LEU A 49 -8.56 5.09 -10.31
C LEU A 49 -9.09 3.66 -10.45
N HIS A 50 -9.64 3.09 -9.38
CA HIS A 50 -10.25 1.77 -9.39
C HIS A 50 -11.48 1.74 -10.32
N PHE A 51 -12.33 2.77 -10.25
CA PHE A 51 -13.45 2.93 -11.17
C PHE A 51 -13.02 3.03 -12.64
N GLU A 52 -11.99 3.82 -12.94
CA GLU A 52 -11.47 3.91 -14.31
C GLU A 52 -10.81 2.62 -14.78
N LEU A 53 -10.08 1.93 -13.91
CA LEU A 53 -9.44 0.64 -14.21
C LEU A 53 -10.48 -0.44 -14.60
N LYS A 54 -11.66 -0.43 -13.96
CA LYS A 54 -12.78 -1.34 -14.30
C LYS A 54 -13.39 -1.10 -15.68
N LYS A 55 -13.18 0.07 -16.29
CA LYS A 55 -13.66 0.35 -17.66
C LYS A 55 -12.74 -0.24 -18.72
N CYS A 56 -11.52 -0.64 -18.36
CA CYS A 56 -10.61 -1.30 -19.28
C CYS A 56 -11.16 -2.69 -19.62
N SER A 57 -11.15 -3.04 -20.91
CA SER A 57 -11.59 -4.36 -21.39
C SER A 57 -10.72 -5.50 -20.86
N VAL A 58 -9.42 -5.23 -20.65
CA VAL A 58 -8.45 -6.17 -20.11
C VAL A 58 -7.55 -5.42 -19.13
N ILE A 59 -7.31 -6.03 -17.97
CA ILE A 59 -6.37 -5.55 -16.96
C ILE A 59 -5.46 -6.69 -16.52
N GLN A 60 -4.25 -6.33 -16.08
CA GLN A 60 -3.26 -7.28 -15.60
C GLN A 60 -3.31 -7.31 -14.08
N ALA A 61 -3.30 -8.50 -13.48
CA ALA A 61 -3.17 -8.67 -12.04
C ALA A 61 -2.06 -9.65 -11.69
N ASP A 62 -1.37 -9.36 -10.59
CA ASP A 62 -0.37 -10.23 -10.01
C ASP A 62 -0.55 -10.29 -8.48
N GLU A 63 -0.20 -11.43 -7.89
CA GLU A 63 -0.38 -11.71 -6.47
C GLU A 63 0.99 -11.95 -5.82
N THR A 64 1.35 -11.12 -4.85
CA THR A 64 2.57 -11.32 -4.05
C THR A 64 2.20 -11.74 -2.62
N PRO A 65 2.59 -12.95 -2.16
CA PRO A 65 2.37 -13.35 -0.78
C PRO A 65 3.26 -12.55 0.18
N VAL A 66 2.67 -12.07 1.27
CA VAL A 66 3.36 -11.30 2.31
C VAL A 66 3.08 -11.86 3.70
N LEU A 67 4.05 -11.78 4.59
CA LEU A 67 3.90 -12.17 6.00
C LEU A 67 3.62 -10.93 6.82
N VAL A 68 2.48 -10.92 7.53
CA VAL A 68 2.07 -9.78 8.34
C VAL A 68 2.11 -10.16 9.82
N ASN A 69 2.70 -9.27 10.64
CA ASN A 69 2.82 -9.47 12.07
C ASN A 69 1.62 -8.94 12.86
N LYS A 70 0.89 -7.96 12.32
CA LYS A 70 -0.21 -7.28 13.00
C LYS A 70 -1.35 -6.94 12.02
N ASP A 71 -2.28 -7.88 11.88
CA ASP A 71 -3.52 -7.72 11.08
C ASP A 71 -4.77 -8.29 11.81
N GLY A 72 -4.63 -8.61 13.10
CA GLY A 72 -5.63 -9.28 13.93
C GLY A 72 -5.50 -10.81 13.97
N ARG A 73 -4.59 -11.41 13.19
CA ARG A 73 -4.26 -12.85 13.24
C ARG A 73 -2.90 -13.09 13.92
N SER A 74 -2.51 -14.35 14.04
CA SER A 74 -1.18 -14.72 14.57
C SER A 74 -0.07 -14.14 13.70
N ALA A 75 1.00 -13.68 14.34
CA ALA A 75 2.15 -13.12 13.64
C ALA A 75 2.73 -14.14 12.64
N GLY A 76 3.08 -13.66 11.45
CA GLY A 76 3.55 -14.53 10.36
C GLY A 76 2.42 -15.20 9.57
N SER A 77 1.17 -14.82 9.80
CA SER A 77 0.06 -15.24 8.95
C SER A 77 0.30 -14.80 7.50
N LYS A 78 0.12 -15.73 6.56
CA LYS A 78 0.19 -15.43 5.13
C LYS A 78 -0.99 -14.55 4.73
N SER A 79 -0.67 -13.43 4.09
CA SER A 79 -1.59 -12.52 3.44
C SER A 79 -1.15 -12.34 1.99
N CYS A 80 -1.98 -11.68 1.19
CA CYS A 80 -1.70 -11.44 -0.22
C CYS A 80 -1.76 -9.94 -0.49
N MET A 81 -0.77 -9.42 -1.22
CA MET A 81 -0.84 -8.11 -1.84
C MET A 81 -1.13 -8.32 -3.31
N TRP A 82 -2.27 -7.82 -3.77
CA TRP A 82 -2.63 -7.79 -5.18
C TRP A 82 -2.14 -6.50 -5.81
N VAL A 83 -1.64 -6.61 -7.03
CA VAL A 83 -1.36 -5.44 -7.88
C VAL A 83 -2.18 -5.55 -9.15
N TYR A 84 -2.90 -4.47 -9.47
CA TYR A 84 -3.69 -4.35 -10.69
C TYR A 84 -3.12 -3.23 -11.55
N ARG A 85 -3.00 -3.46 -12.85
CA ARG A 85 -2.55 -2.42 -13.78
C ARG A 85 -3.27 -2.44 -15.12
N THR A 86 -3.30 -1.27 -15.77
CA THR A 86 -3.68 -1.16 -17.17
C THR A 86 -2.67 -1.88 -18.07
N GLY A 87 -3.16 -2.46 -19.17
CA GLY A 87 -2.32 -3.06 -20.19
C GLY A 87 -1.48 -2.01 -20.93
N LYS A 88 -0.31 -2.42 -21.45
CA LYS A 88 0.60 -1.53 -22.21
C LYS A 88 -0.05 -0.93 -23.45
N MET A 89 -1.05 -1.61 -24.03
CA MET A 89 -1.75 -1.18 -25.24
C MET A 89 -2.89 -0.20 -24.97
N TYR A 90 -3.14 0.15 -23.71
CA TYR A 90 -4.18 1.11 -23.36
C TYR A 90 -3.64 2.54 -23.53
N GLU A 91 -4.27 3.36 -24.36
CA GLU A 91 -3.79 4.71 -24.74
C GLU A 91 -3.99 5.78 -23.65
N ALA A 92 -4.30 5.36 -22.42
CA ALA A 92 -4.47 6.26 -21.27
C ALA A 92 -3.25 6.20 -20.34
N PRO A 93 -3.09 7.18 -19.43
CA PRO A 93 -2.05 7.13 -18.41
C PRO A 93 -2.08 5.80 -17.63
N PRO A 94 -0.91 5.22 -17.32
CA PRO A 94 -0.86 3.93 -16.63
C PRO A 94 -1.44 4.05 -15.21
N ILE A 95 -2.33 3.13 -14.87
CA ILE A 95 -2.87 2.99 -13.51
C ILE A 95 -2.23 1.76 -12.88
N VAL A 96 -1.76 1.90 -11.64
CA VAL A 96 -1.26 0.80 -10.82
C VAL A 96 -1.91 0.92 -9.44
N LEU A 97 -2.68 -0.08 -9.04
CA LEU A 97 -3.35 -0.14 -7.75
C LEU A 97 -2.87 -1.35 -6.96
N TYR A 98 -2.71 -1.15 -5.67
CA TYR A 98 -2.38 -2.21 -4.72
C TYR A 98 -3.58 -2.45 -3.80
N GLU A 99 -3.83 -3.72 -3.50
CA GLU A 99 -4.89 -4.13 -2.58
C GLU A 99 -4.38 -5.22 -1.65
N TYR A 100 -4.51 -4.98 -0.35
CA TYR A 100 -4.15 -5.95 0.67
C TYR A 100 -5.33 -6.85 1.00
N GLN A 101 -5.10 -8.16 0.96
CA GLN A 101 -6.09 -9.17 1.33
C GLN A 101 -5.54 -10.12 2.39
N LYS A 102 -6.33 -10.37 3.44
CA LYS A 102 -5.91 -11.24 4.55
C LYS A 102 -5.78 -12.70 4.11
N THR A 103 -6.61 -13.16 3.18
CA THR A 103 -6.60 -14.54 2.71
C THR A 103 -6.56 -14.61 1.20
N ARG A 104 -6.13 -15.75 0.66
CA ARG A 104 -6.22 -16.07 -0.76
C ARG A 104 -7.55 -16.76 -1.04
N ASN A 105 -8.61 -15.98 -1.16
CA ASN A 105 -9.94 -16.49 -1.51
C ASN A 105 -10.43 -15.78 -2.78
N THR A 106 -11.07 -16.53 -3.68
CA THR A 106 -11.66 -16.05 -4.93
C THR A 106 -12.82 -15.06 -4.72
N SER A 107 -13.31 -14.93 -3.49
CA SER A 107 -14.37 -13.97 -3.10
C SER A 107 -13.84 -12.57 -2.78
N HIS A 108 -12.51 -12.37 -2.78
CA HIS A 108 -11.95 -11.03 -2.65
C HIS A 108 -12.11 -10.26 -3.96
N PRO A 109 -12.33 -8.95 -3.87
CA PRO A 109 -13.07 -8.21 -4.88
C PRO A 109 -12.37 -8.19 -6.23
N TRP A 110 -13.21 -8.16 -7.26
CA TRP A 110 -13.07 -7.24 -8.37
C TRP A 110 -14.38 -6.48 -8.48
#